data_AF-A0A2M9ZI95-F1
#
_entry.id   AF-A0A2M9ZI95-F1
#
_cell.length_a   1.000
_cell.length_b   1.000
_cell.length_c   1.000
_cell.angle_alpha   90.00
_cell.angle_beta   90.00
_cell.angle_gamma   90.00
#
_symmetry.space_group_name_H-M   'P 1'
#
loop_
_entity.id
_entity.type
_entity.pdbx_description
1 polymer ?
#
loop_
_entity_poly.entity_id
_entity_poly.type
_entity_poly.pdbx_seq_one_letter_code
_entity_poly.pdbx_strand_id
1 'polypeptide(L)'
;MVRLLVIAVFLFVSCNRAKAIDLDASKTPAGLFLDSLLSNIGQSDPNLPHGNALITEFVAAGDNCALLKSDDGITWTVFQGSETPFPGCNGGVIYDLAYGNGTLVAVGTLSSHFLNRSNNCGLWTSTDSVNWTRHECPASDNKGQPNTPIRSIGFGKAGGVDTFLAAGLKLSGSQNDFTYSIISSNGGASWEYRKIPGPPTPGNAAGGEYGSCFIQFNDSAAYCTMENQTLTGIAMPLHQYVPSNGAWNVNQDGPGGYDTPLPVMPPNYNPRSFFLFSAKNSVMYSFGLFNSATTGGTVYADRKFSNGQPWNVSAEGLTFSAPGVRMNAAADTNSKLVLVGDQCNWMYSTDLTNSGQPLQNWITQTSMKDCQRTDWADLTYNSKLNRYVGVGVQSSNPPKGYITVTAGDPIGGSDWLVTSTALNGRINAVISKH
;
A
#
# COMPACT_ATOMS: atom_id res chain seq x y z
N MET A 1 28.74 -9.96 31.91
CA MET A 1 27.33 -10.22 31.57
C MET A 1 27.14 -10.69 30.12
N VAL A 2 27.67 -9.98 29.12
CA VAL A 2 27.52 -10.35 27.68
C VAL A 2 27.99 -11.78 27.35
N ARG A 3 29.12 -12.23 27.91
CA ARG A 3 29.61 -13.61 27.70
C ARG A 3 28.74 -14.69 28.34
N LEU A 4 28.03 -14.40 29.44
CA LEU A 4 27.10 -15.36 30.06
C LEU A 4 25.81 -15.48 29.26
N LEU A 5 25.36 -14.40 28.60
CA LEU A 5 24.14 -14.36 27.80
C LEU A 5 24.29 -15.14 26.48
N VAL A 6 25.43 -15.00 25.80
CA VAL A 6 25.73 -15.77 24.57
C VAL A 6 25.78 -17.27 24.86
N ILE A 7 26.34 -17.67 26.01
CA ILE A 7 26.37 -19.08 26.43
C ILE A 7 24.96 -19.58 26.78
N ALA A 8 24.11 -18.76 27.40
CA ALA A 8 22.72 -19.12 27.68
C ALA A 8 21.91 -19.35 26.38
N VAL A 9 22.08 -18.51 25.36
CA VAL A 9 21.41 -18.67 24.05
C VAL A 9 21.86 -19.98 23.37
N PHE A 10 23.15 -20.32 23.40
CA PHE A 10 23.63 -21.60 22.86
C PHE A 10 23.13 -22.81 23.65
N LEU A 11 22.99 -22.71 24.97
CA LEU A 11 22.45 -23.79 25.82
C LEU A 11 20.96 -24.06 25.56
N PHE A 12 20.17 -23.03 25.22
CA PHE A 12 18.77 -23.21 24.79
C PHE A 12 18.66 -23.87 23.41
N VAL A 13 19.62 -23.63 22.49
CA VAL A 13 19.64 -24.23 21.15
C VAL A 13 19.97 -25.74 21.19
N SER A 14 20.75 -26.21 22.18
CA SER A 14 21.15 -27.62 22.29
C SER A 14 20.10 -28.56 22.90
N CYS A 15 19.01 -28.06 23.49
CA CYS A 15 18.02 -28.89 24.20
C CYS A 15 16.70 -29.13 23.47
N ASN A 16 16.45 -28.49 22.32
CA ASN A 16 15.22 -28.73 21.55
C ASN A 16 15.53 -29.43 20.22
N ARG A 17 15.05 -30.67 20.08
CA ARG A 17 14.92 -31.33 18.78
C ARG A 17 14.10 -30.42 17.85
N ALA A 18 14.69 -30.12 16.69
CA ALA A 18 14.26 -29.14 15.71
C ALA A 18 12.75 -29.12 15.40
N LYS A 19 12.05 -28.12 15.95
CA LYS A 19 11.06 -27.34 15.20
C LYS A 19 11.77 -26.03 14.84
N ALA A 20 11.66 -25.60 13.58
CA ALA A 20 12.28 -24.38 13.09
C ALA A 20 11.94 -23.21 14.04
N ILE A 21 12.98 -22.54 14.55
CA ILE A 21 12.80 -21.28 15.29
C ILE A 21 12.49 -20.24 14.22
N ASP A 22 11.23 -19.80 14.17
CA ASP A 22 10.80 -18.72 13.29
C ASP A 22 11.23 -17.38 13.91
N LEU A 23 12.27 -16.77 13.34
CA LEU A 23 12.83 -15.50 13.77
C LEU A 23 12.13 -14.30 13.13
N ASP A 24 10.99 -14.54 12.47
CA ASP A 24 10.14 -13.50 11.93
C ASP A 24 9.52 -12.67 13.07
N ALA A 25 9.90 -11.39 13.13
CA ALA A 25 9.41 -10.44 14.14
C ALA A 25 7.90 -10.19 14.07
N SER A 26 7.27 -10.51 12.94
CA SER A 26 5.81 -10.42 12.78
C SER A 26 5.05 -11.64 13.33
N LYS A 27 5.75 -12.75 13.62
CA LYS A 27 5.12 -14.04 13.98
C LYS A 27 5.50 -14.56 15.35
N THR A 28 6.63 -14.15 15.91
CA THR A 28 7.07 -14.66 17.22
C THR A 28 7.56 -13.57 18.16
N PRO A 29 7.28 -13.69 19.48
CA PRO A 29 7.87 -12.82 20.50
C PRO A 29 9.40 -12.85 20.50
N ALA A 30 10.02 -13.95 20.07
CA ALA A 30 11.47 -14.10 19.96
C ALA A 30 12.05 -13.28 18.78
N GLY A 31 11.37 -13.25 17.64
CA GLY A 31 11.73 -12.39 16.50
C GLY A 31 11.60 -10.90 16.87
N LEU A 32 10.51 -10.52 17.56
CA LEU A 32 10.29 -9.16 18.03
C LEU A 32 11.38 -8.73 19.04
N PHE A 33 11.75 -9.63 19.96
CA PHE A 33 12.81 -9.38 20.93
C PHE A 33 14.18 -9.20 20.25
N LEU A 34 14.50 -10.03 19.25
CA LEU A 34 15.77 -9.94 18.53
C LEU A 34 15.87 -8.67 17.69
N ASP A 35 14.78 -8.29 17.00
CA ASP A 35 14.73 -7.04 16.23
C ASP A 35 14.78 -5.81 17.15
N SER A 36 14.12 -5.85 18.30
CA SER A 36 14.26 -4.81 19.33
C SER A 36 15.69 -4.70 19.83
N LEU A 37 16.37 -5.83 20.09
CA LEU A 37 17.75 -5.84 20.56
C LEU A 37 18.72 -5.27 19.52
N LEU A 38 18.54 -5.63 18.24
CA LEU A 38 19.35 -5.09 17.13
C LEU A 38 19.06 -3.60 16.90
N SER A 39 17.80 -3.17 17.03
CA SER A 39 17.43 -1.75 16.89
C SER A 39 18.09 -0.85 17.95
N ASN A 40 18.33 -1.38 19.16
CA ASN A 40 18.92 -0.63 20.26
C ASN A 40 20.46 -0.61 20.24
N ILE A 41 21.11 -1.59 19.60
CA ILE A 41 22.58 -1.65 19.51
C ILE A 41 23.11 -0.66 18.45
N GLY A 42 22.31 -0.30 17.44
CA GLY A 42 22.69 0.65 16.38
C GLY A 42 22.61 2.15 16.73
N GLN A 43 22.01 2.53 17.87
CA GLN A 43 21.74 3.93 18.20
C GLN A 43 22.87 4.68 18.94
N SER A 44 24.00 4.04 19.28
CA SER A 44 24.94 4.62 20.27
C SER A 44 26.40 4.87 19.83
N ASP A 45 26.78 4.68 18.56
CA ASP A 45 28.17 4.95 18.13
C ASP A 45 28.25 5.85 16.87
N PRO A 46 28.69 7.11 17.01
CA PRO A 46 28.86 8.03 15.88
C PRO A 46 30.09 7.73 14.99
N ASN A 47 30.93 6.74 15.31
CA ASN A 47 32.15 6.41 14.57
C ASN A 47 32.12 5.06 13.83
N LEU A 48 30.98 4.36 13.78
CA LEU A 48 30.86 3.17 12.96
C LEU A 48 30.70 3.55 11.47
N PRO A 49 31.46 2.92 10.54
CA PRO A 49 31.18 3.03 9.11
C PRO A 49 29.71 2.67 8.87
N HIS A 50 29.01 3.45 8.04
CA HIS A 50 27.56 3.38 7.77
C HIS A 50 27.07 2.00 7.30
N GLY A 51 27.05 1.03 8.21
CA GLY A 51 26.82 -0.37 7.92
C GLY A 51 25.51 -0.91 8.47
N ASN A 52 24.74 -0.13 9.23
CA ASN A 52 23.38 -0.45 9.70
C ASN A 52 22.69 0.84 10.20
N ALA A 53 22.52 1.85 9.34
CA ALA A 53 21.55 2.91 9.64
C ALA A 53 20.16 2.25 9.56
N LEU A 54 19.54 2.06 10.73
CA LEU A 54 18.26 1.37 10.84
C LEU A 54 17.20 2.16 10.09
N ILE A 55 16.35 1.45 9.35
CA ILE A 55 15.15 2.02 8.75
C ILE A 55 14.29 2.60 9.87
N THR A 56 13.94 3.88 9.73
CA THR A 56 13.02 4.58 10.63
C THR A 56 11.68 3.84 10.73
N GLU A 57 11.01 3.90 11.88
CA GLU A 57 9.76 3.15 12.15
C GLU A 57 8.66 3.40 11.11
N PHE A 58 8.58 4.62 10.59
CA PHE A 58 7.70 5.02 9.50
C PHE A 58 8.47 5.72 8.39
N VAL A 59 8.11 5.36 7.16
CA VAL A 59 8.55 6.02 5.95
C VAL A 59 7.31 6.37 5.12
N ALA A 60 7.23 7.61 4.67
CA ALA A 60 6.17 8.07 3.77
C ALA A 60 6.77 8.80 2.57
N ALA A 61 6.01 8.87 1.48
CA ALA A 61 6.46 9.54 0.27
C ALA A 61 5.30 10.16 -0.51
N GLY A 62 5.60 11.12 -1.39
CA GLY A 62 4.55 11.86 -2.08
C GLY A 62 5.01 12.70 -3.26
N ASP A 63 4.26 13.78 -3.48
CA ASP A 63 4.51 14.77 -4.54
C ASP A 63 5.91 15.40 -4.42
N ASN A 64 6.43 15.92 -5.54
CA ASN A 64 7.74 16.58 -5.62
C ASN A 64 8.90 15.69 -5.15
N CYS A 65 8.81 14.39 -5.44
CA CYS A 65 9.76 13.38 -5.02
C CYS A 65 9.97 13.41 -3.49
N ALA A 66 8.95 13.71 -2.70
CA ALA A 66 9.14 13.90 -1.28
C ALA A 66 9.34 12.56 -0.54
N LEU A 67 10.25 12.56 0.43
CA LEU A 67 10.40 11.52 1.46
C LEU A 67 10.09 12.14 2.82
N LEU A 68 9.33 11.43 3.65
CA LEU A 68 9.12 11.78 5.04
C LEU A 68 9.51 10.59 5.93
N LYS A 69 10.13 10.89 7.07
CA LYS A 69 10.55 9.87 8.05
C LYS A 69 10.11 10.24 9.46
N SER A 70 9.70 9.24 10.23
CA SER A 70 9.35 9.40 11.64
C SER A 70 9.59 8.13 12.45
N ASP A 71 10.24 8.27 13.60
CA ASP A 71 10.45 7.15 14.55
C ASP A 71 9.26 6.95 15.49
N ASP A 72 8.32 7.90 15.55
CA ASP A 72 7.18 7.88 16.48
C ASP A 72 5.83 8.01 15.77
N GLY A 73 5.79 8.35 14.49
CA GLY A 73 4.58 8.63 13.72
C GLY A 73 3.95 10.00 14.00
N ILE A 74 4.54 10.81 14.90
CA ILE A 74 4.05 12.13 15.31
C ILE A 74 4.95 13.23 14.74
N THR A 75 6.27 13.09 14.92
CA THR A 75 7.27 14.06 14.51
C THR A 75 7.90 13.60 13.21
N TRP A 76 7.82 14.44 12.16
CA TRP A 76 8.23 14.06 10.81
C TRP A 76 9.30 14.97 10.27
N THR A 77 10.37 14.37 9.74
CA THR A 77 11.36 15.06 8.92
C THR A 77 10.97 14.94 7.46
N VAL A 78 10.93 16.05 6.73
CA VAL A 78 10.51 16.13 5.32
C VAL A 78 11.70 16.47 4.43
N PHE A 79 11.88 15.70 3.37
CA PHE A 79 12.90 15.89 2.34
C PHE A 79 12.18 16.08 0.99
N GLN A 80 12.31 17.25 0.35
CA GLN A 80 11.61 17.56 -0.91
C GLN A 80 12.46 18.48 -1.80
N GLY A 81 12.11 18.58 -3.09
CA GLY A 81 12.82 19.48 -4.01
C GLY A 81 14.30 19.08 -4.15
N SER A 82 15.23 20.02 -3.91
CA SER A 82 16.67 19.73 -3.96
C SER A 82 17.18 18.83 -2.84
N GLU A 83 16.40 18.63 -1.78
CA GLU A 83 16.73 17.75 -0.65
C GLU A 83 16.18 16.34 -0.83
N THR A 84 15.46 16.06 -1.94
CA THR A 84 14.94 14.72 -2.21
C THR A 84 16.10 13.71 -2.26
N PRO A 85 15.97 12.56 -1.58
CA PRO A 85 16.99 11.53 -1.64
C PRO A 85 16.84 10.62 -2.85
N PHE A 86 15.82 10.81 -3.71
CA PHE A 86 15.57 9.97 -4.88
C PHE A 86 16.36 10.45 -6.10
N PRO A 87 17.53 9.86 -6.43
CA PRO A 87 18.35 10.34 -7.53
C PRO A 87 17.60 10.23 -8.87
N GLY A 88 17.71 11.26 -9.70
CA GLY A 88 17.06 11.32 -11.02
C GLY A 88 15.57 11.66 -10.99
N CYS A 89 14.97 11.86 -9.81
CA CYS A 89 13.59 12.35 -9.68
C CYS A 89 13.58 13.88 -9.73
N ASN A 90 12.94 14.47 -10.74
CA ASN A 90 12.89 15.92 -10.95
C ASN A 90 11.43 16.40 -11.00
N GLY A 91 10.87 16.73 -9.83
CA GLY A 91 9.47 17.14 -9.69
C GLY A 91 8.46 16.03 -9.97
N GLY A 92 8.91 14.76 -9.98
CA GLY A 92 8.05 13.60 -10.06
C GLY A 92 7.23 13.35 -8.80
N VAL A 93 6.50 12.25 -8.81
CA VAL A 93 5.62 11.83 -7.71
C VAL A 93 6.01 10.42 -7.29
N ILE A 94 6.23 10.20 -6.00
CA ILE A 94 6.30 8.86 -5.43
C ILE A 94 4.89 8.44 -5.07
N TYR A 95 4.41 7.36 -5.70
CA TYR A 95 3.03 6.91 -5.55
C TYR A 95 2.87 5.85 -4.48
N ASP A 96 3.86 4.97 -4.32
CA ASP A 96 3.74 3.82 -3.42
C ASP A 96 5.10 3.38 -2.88
N LEU A 97 5.07 2.71 -1.72
CA LEU A 97 6.22 2.22 -0.98
C LEU A 97 5.98 0.77 -0.56
N ALA A 98 7.03 -0.06 -0.60
CA ALA A 98 7.00 -1.39 -0.01
C ALA A 98 8.27 -1.64 0.80
N TYR A 99 8.13 -2.42 1.87
CA TYR A 99 9.25 -2.92 2.66
C TYR A 99 9.21 -4.44 2.72
N GLY A 100 10.36 -5.06 2.50
CA GLY A 100 10.49 -6.51 2.51
C GLY A 100 11.92 -6.95 2.31
N ASN A 101 12.29 -8.09 2.91
CA ASN A 101 13.64 -8.64 2.80
C ASN A 101 14.75 -7.60 3.10
N GLY A 102 14.53 -6.76 4.13
CA GLY A 102 15.46 -5.71 4.53
C GLY A 102 15.62 -4.54 3.54
N THR A 103 14.77 -4.46 2.51
CA THR A 103 14.86 -3.46 1.45
C THR A 103 13.56 -2.67 1.36
N LEU A 104 13.70 -1.34 1.35
CA LEU A 104 12.66 -0.41 0.96
C LEU A 104 12.68 -0.25 -0.56
N VAL A 105 11.50 -0.22 -1.15
CA VAL A 105 11.31 0.07 -2.57
C VAL A 105 10.29 1.19 -2.72
N ALA A 106 10.64 2.20 -3.50
CA ALA A 106 9.77 3.31 -3.87
C ALA A 106 9.50 3.27 -5.36
N VAL A 107 8.25 3.53 -5.74
CA VAL A 107 7.83 3.58 -7.14
C VAL A 107 7.07 4.86 -7.47
N GLY A 108 7.23 5.34 -8.70
CA GLY A 108 6.69 6.65 -9.05
C GLY A 108 6.95 7.10 -10.48
N THR A 109 7.09 8.41 -10.65
CA THR A 109 7.52 9.08 -11.87
C THR A 109 8.85 9.79 -11.70
N LEU A 110 9.57 9.99 -12.80
CA LEU A 110 10.79 10.80 -12.82
C LEU A 110 10.49 12.29 -13.02
N SER A 111 9.34 12.61 -13.60
CA SER A 111 8.90 13.98 -13.88
C SER A 111 7.46 14.23 -13.44
N SER A 112 7.07 15.50 -13.31
CA SER A 112 5.69 15.91 -12.99
C SER A 112 4.66 15.50 -14.05
N HIS A 113 5.10 15.15 -15.27
CA HIS A 113 4.24 14.71 -16.36
C HIS A 113 3.88 13.23 -16.22
N PHE A 114 2.99 12.90 -15.30
CA PHE A 114 2.49 11.54 -15.02
C PHE A 114 1.89 10.78 -16.23
N LEU A 115 1.55 11.45 -17.34
CA LEU A 115 1.05 10.81 -18.58
C LEU A 115 2.15 10.47 -19.58
N ASN A 116 3.37 10.94 -19.36
CA ASN A 116 4.48 10.57 -20.23
C ASN A 116 4.77 9.08 -20.02
N ARG A 117 4.53 8.28 -21.07
CA ARG A 117 4.71 6.82 -21.10
C ARG A 117 6.07 6.39 -21.65
N SER A 118 6.98 7.33 -21.86
CA SER A 118 8.35 7.08 -22.32
C SER A 118 9.35 7.54 -21.28
N ASN A 119 10.14 6.60 -20.74
CA ASN A 119 11.23 6.88 -19.81
C ASN A 119 10.80 7.69 -18.58
N ASN A 120 9.62 7.41 -18.05
CA ASN A 120 9.08 8.12 -16.88
C ASN A 120 8.75 7.17 -15.72
N CYS A 121 9.25 5.95 -15.79
CA CYS A 121 9.17 5.00 -14.70
C CYS A 121 10.17 5.37 -13.59
N GLY A 122 9.64 5.60 -12.39
CA GLY A 122 10.41 5.78 -11.18
C GLY A 122 10.51 4.49 -10.38
N LEU A 123 11.73 4.08 -10.06
CA LEU A 123 12.04 2.89 -9.27
C LEU A 123 13.31 3.12 -8.46
N TRP A 124 13.19 3.03 -7.13
CA TRP A 124 14.32 3.22 -6.23
C TRP A 124 14.32 2.18 -5.13
N THR A 125 15.52 1.79 -4.66
CA THR A 125 15.67 0.93 -3.49
C THR A 125 16.57 1.56 -2.44
N SER A 126 16.35 1.22 -1.18
CA SER A 126 17.19 1.63 -0.05
C SER A 126 17.17 0.55 1.03
N THR A 127 18.26 0.39 1.76
CA THR A 127 18.35 -0.51 2.92
C THR A 127 18.36 0.22 4.25
N ASP A 128 18.39 1.57 4.21
CA ASP A 128 18.57 2.43 5.38
C ASP A 128 17.63 3.65 5.40
N SER A 129 16.74 3.80 4.41
CA SER A 129 15.83 4.94 4.22
C SER A 129 16.53 6.30 4.02
N VAL A 130 17.85 6.33 3.85
CA VAL A 130 18.65 7.53 3.68
C VAL A 130 19.26 7.54 2.29
N ASN A 131 19.96 6.47 1.95
CA ASN A 131 20.65 6.31 0.68
C ASN A 131 19.77 5.51 -0.27
N TRP A 132 19.28 6.17 -1.32
CA TRP A 132 18.45 5.54 -2.33
C TRP A 132 19.22 5.35 -3.64
N THR A 133 19.07 4.17 -4.22
CA THR A 133 19.62 3.83 -5.53
C THR A 133 18.51 3.79 -6.55
N ARG A 134 18.62 4.58 -7.62
CA ARG A 134 17.69 4.50 -8.77
C ARG A 134 18.03 3.29 -9.61
N HIS A 135 17.00 2.57 -10.03
CA HIS A 135 17.09 1.50 -11.02
C HIS A 135 16.48 1.96 -12.33
N GLU A 136 17.08 1.55 -13.45
CA GLU A 136 16.43 1.70 -14.74
C GLU A 136 15.32 0.65 -14.87
N CYS A 137 14.12 1.12 -15.23
CA CYS A 137 13.00 0.21 -15.38
C CYS A 137 13.15 -0.64 -16.65
N PRO A 138 12.96 -1.96 -16.57
CA PRO A 138 13.04 -2.86 -17.72
C PRO A 138 12.18 -2.39 -18.89
N ALA A 139 12.74 -2.41 -20.10
CA ALA A 139 11.99 -2.05 -21.30
C ALA A 139 10.83 -3.04 -21.54
N SER A 140 9.69 -2.51 -21.97
CA SER A 140 8.60 -3.30 -22.52
C SER A 140 8.95 -3.82 -23.92
N ASP A 141 8.24 -4.84 -24.39
CA ASP A 141 8.31 -5.35 -25.76
C ASP A 141 7.67 -4.39 -26.79
N ASN A 142 6.88 -3.41 -26.32
CA ASN A 142 6.26 -2.38 -27.14
C ASN A 142 7.25 -1.27 -27.55
N LYS A 143 7.72 -1.36 -28.81
CA LYS A 143 8.60 -0.37 -29.46
C LYS A 143 7.91 0.99 -29.57
N GLY A 144 8.13 1.88 -28.60
CA GLY A 144 7.64 3.26 -28.60
C GLY A 144 7.20 3.80 -27.25
N GLN A 145 7.02 2.94 -26.25
CA GLN A 145 6.68 3.33 -24.87
C GLN A 145 7.54 2.53 -23.88
N PRO A 146 8.87 2.79 -23.86
CA PRO A 146 9.77 2.10 -22.94
C PRO A 146 9.46 2.59 -21.53
N ASN A 147 8.94 1.70 -20.69
CA ASN A 147 8.62 1.89 -19.28
C ASN A 147 7.64 3.05 -18.95
N THR A 148 6.44 2.70 -18.51
CA THR A 148 5.42 3.67 -18.09
C THR A 148 5.56 3.96 -16.59
N PRO A 149 5.00 5.07 -16.10
CA PRO A 149 4.91 5.38 -14.67
C PRO A 149 4.38 4.21 -13.85
N ILE A 150 5.06 3.88 -12.74
CA ILE A 150 4.63 2.85 -11.80
C ILE A 150 3.87 3.52 -10.66
N ARG A 151 2.72 2.95 -10.27
CA ARG A 151 1.80 3.56 -9.30
C ARG A 151 1.56 2.74 -8.06
N SER A 152 1.82 1.43 -8.12
CA SER A 152 1.65 0.55 -6.97
C SER A 152 2.78 -0.45 -6.87
N ILE A 153 3.15 -0.77 -5.64
CA ILE A 153 4.09 -1.82 -5.32
C ILE A 153 3.61 -2.59 -4.09
N GLY A 154 3.83 -3.90 -4.09
CA GLY A 154 3.64 -4.73 -2.92
C GLY A 154 4.83 -5.65 -2.71
N PHE A 155 4.97 -6.11 -1.47
CA PHE A 155 5.88 -7.18 -1.10
C PHE A 155 5.11 -8.31 -0.44
N GLY A 156 5.44 -9.55 -0.80
CA GLY A 156 4.87 -10.73 -0.19
C GLY A 156 5.38 -11.99 -0.87
N LYS A 157 4.71 -13.13 -0.63
CA LYS A 157 5.08 -14.38 -1.27
C LYS A 157 4.32 -14.57 -2.57
N ALA A 158 5.05 -14.86 -3.65
CA ALA A 158 4.50 -15.34 -4.90
C ALA A 158 5.01 -16.77 -5.13
N GLY A 159 4.14 -17.76 -4.95
CA GLY A 159 4.53 -19.17 -5.08
C GLY A 159 5.57 -19.59 -4.04
N GLY A 160 5.48 -19.02 -2.83
CA GLY A 160 6.42 -19.26 -1.73
C GLY A 160 7.69 -18.41 -1.75
N VAL A 161 7.97 -17.69 -2.83
CA VAL A 161 9.17 -16.85 -2.99
C VAL A 161 8.87 -15.42 -2.58
N ASP A 162 9.71 -14.84 -1.73
CA ASP A 162 9.61 -13.42 -1.34
C ASP A 162 9.86 -12.54 -2.56
N THR A 163 8.87 -11.74 -2.90
CA THR A 163 8.77 -11.08 -4.19
C THR A 163 8.26 -9.67 -4.03
N PHE A 164 8.93 -8.73 -4.69
CA PHE A 164 8.36 -7.43 -5.00
C PHE A 164 7.65 -7.48 -6.35
N LEU A 165 6.42 -6.97 -6.38
CA LEU A 165 5.67 -6.77 -7.62
C LEU A 165 5.21 -5.33 -7.68
N ALA A 166 5.43 -4.69 -8.82
CA ALA A 166 4.99 -3.32 -9.04
C ALA A 166 4.24 -3.20 -10.37
N ALA A 167 3.23 -2.34 -10.41
CA ALA A 167 2.44 -2.10 -11.60
C ALA A 167 2.16 -0.60 -11.81
N GLY A 168 2.00 -0.26 -13.08
CA GLY A 168 1.94 1.11 -13.55
C GLY A 168 0.76 1.39 -14.47
N LEU A 169 0.96 2.34 -15.37
CA LEU A 169 0.01 2.68 -16.42
C LEU A 169 0.01 1.64 -17.55
N LYS A 170 -1.09 1.63 -18.29
CA LYS A 170 -1.17 0.96 -19.60
C LYS A 170 -0.04 1.41 -20.55
N LEU A 171 0.44 0.47 -21.36
CA LEU A 171 1.52 0.65 -22.34
C LEU A 171 1.14 1.49 -23.57
N SER A 172 -0.12 1.92 -23.65
CA SER A 172 -0.65 2.84 -24.65
C SER A 172 -1.98 3.37 -24.14
N GLY A 173 -2.57 4.29 -24.90
CA GLY A 173 -3.91 4.77 -24.60
C GLY A 173 -5.06 3.89 -25.08
N SER A 174 -4.78 2.72 -25.65
CA SER A 174 -5.85 1.81 -26.08
C SER A 174 -6.55 1.18 -24.87
N GLN A 175 -7.89 1.07 -24.94
CA GLN A 175 -8.70 0.49 -23.87
C GLN A 175 -8.31 -0.96 -23.56
N ASN A 176 -7.89 -1.72 -24.58
CA ASN A 176 -7.56 -3.15 -24.47
C ASN A 176 -6.05 -3.42 -24.28
N ASP A 177 -5.26 -2.39 -23.98
CA ASP A 177 -3.82 -2.57 -23.85
C ASP A 177 -3.39 -3.19 -22.52
N PHE A 178 -2.19 -3.72 -22.50
CA PHE A 178 -1.53 -4.29 -21.34
C PHE A 178 -1.11 -3.22 -20.34
N THR A 179 -1.21 -3.56 -19.07
CA THR A 179 -0.62 -2.76 -17.99
C THR A 179 0.85 -3.12 -17.83
N TYR A 180 1.70 -2.10 -17.69
CA TYR A 180 3.11 -2.28 -17.38
C TYR A 180 3.26 -2.81 -15.95
N SER A 181 4.01 -3.90 -15.79
CA SER A 181 4.41 -4.39 -14.47
C SER A 181 5.85 -4.86 -14.46
N ILE A 182 6.45 -4.85 -13.28
CA ILE A 182 7.78 -5.37 -13.05
C ILE A 182 7.79 -6.26 -11.80
N ILE A 183 8.69 -7.23 -11.80
CA ILE A 183 8.86 -8.19 -10.72
C ILE A 183 10.32 -8.24 -10.30
N SER A 184 10.55 -8.40 -9.00
CA SER A 184 11.84 -8.73 -8.42
C SER A 184 11.67 -9.87 -7.42
N SER A 185 12.29 -11.02 -7.68
CA SER A 185 12.33 -12.19 -6.80
C SER A 185 13.64 -12.30 -5.98
N ASN A 186 14.50 -11.28 -6.03
CA ASN A 186 15.80 -11.25 -5.35
C ASN A 186 15.96 -10.02 -4.43
N GLY A 187 14.88 -9.63 -3.76
CA GLY A 187 14.94 -8.55 -2.77
C GLY A 187 15.11 -7.14 -3.33
N GLY A 188 14.78 -6.90 -4.60
CA GLY A 188 14.83 -5.59 -5.25
C GLY A 188 16.13 -5.32 -6.01
N ALA A 189 17.05 -6.29 -6.07
CA ALA A 189 18.35 -6.13 -6.71
C ALA A 189 18.28 -6.14 -8.25
N SER A 190 17.35 -6.89 -8.84
CA SER A 190 17.10 -6.87 -10.28
C SER A 190 15.62 -6.97 -10.59
N TRP A 191 15.20 -6.31 -11.67
CA TRP A 191 13.81 -6.21 -12.05
C TRP A 191 13.59 -6.75 -13.44
N GLU A 192 12.46 -7.41 -13.64
CA GLU A 192 12.07 -7.95 -14.94
C GLU A 192 10.69 -7.43 -15.34
N TYR A 193 10.53 -7.09 -16.61
CA TYR A 193 9.24 -6.70 -17.17
C TYR A 193 8.27 -7.87 -17.21
N ARG A 194 6.99 -7.59 -16.92
CA ARG A 194 5.84 -8.48 -17.09
C ARG A 194 4.65 -7.68 -17.63
N LYS A 195 3.86 -8.31 -18.49
CA LYS A 195 2.59 -7.76 -18.96
C LYS A 195 1.45 -8.28 -18.11
N ILE A 196 0.57 -7.37 -17.69
CA ILE A 196 -0.75 -7.74 -17.16
C ILE A 196 -1.73 -7.59 -18.31
N PRO A 197 -2.48 -8.65 -18.69
CA PRO A 197 -3.46 -8.55 -19.75
C PRO A 197 -4.53 -7.51 -19.42
N GLY A 198 -5.05 -6.87 -20.46
CA GLY A 198 -6.29 -6.12 -20.33
C GLY A 198 -7.47 -7.05 -20.00
N PRO A 199 -8.64 -6.49 -19.67
CA PRO A 199 -9.86 -7.27 -19.49
C PRO A 199 -10.15 -8.16 -20.72
N PRO A 200 -10.74 -9.34 -20.54
CA PRO A 200 -11.00 -10.27 -21.65
C PRO A 200 -12.16 -9.86 -22.58
N THR A 201 -12.95 -8.83 -22.23
CA THR A 201 -14.21 -8.52 -22.95
C THR A 201 -14.05 -7.32 -23.91
N PRO A 202 -14.15 -7.52 -25.23
CA PRO A 202 -14.17 -6.42 -26.20
C PRO A 202 -15.44 -5.59 -26.02
N GLY A 203 -15.30 -4.28 -25.83
CA GLY A 203 -16.44 -3.33 -25.77
C GLY A 203 -16.89 -2.91 -24.38
N ASN A 204 -16.34 -3.51 -23.32
CA ASN A 204 -16.53 -3.03 -21.95
C ASN A 204 -15.26 -2.29 -21.54
N ALA A 205 -15.38 -0.97 -21.37
CA ALA A 205 -14.29 -0.05 -21.10
C ALA A 205 -13.63 -0.33 -19.74
N ALA A 206 -12.79 -1.37 -19.63
CA ALA A 206 -12.05 -1.58 -18.40
C ALA A 206 -10.86 -0.65 -18.31
N GLY A 207 -10.99 0.35 -17.45
CA GLY A 207 -10.00 1.38 -17.21
C GLY A 207 -9.95 2.36 -18.38
N GLY A 208 -10.02 3.65 -18.05
CA GLY A 208 -9.72 4.68 -19.05
C GLY A 208 -8.31 4.51 -19.59
N GLU A 209 -7.95 5.41 -20.50
CA GLU A 209 -6.62 5.50 -21.12
C GLU A 209 -5.44 5.41 -20.10
N TYR A 210 -5.72 5.77 -18.84
CA TYR A 210 -4.76 5.94 -17.75
C TYR A 210 -4.98 4.99 -16.58
N GLY A 211 -5.74 3.90 -16.80
CA GLY A 211 -5.95 2.88 -15.77
C GLY A 211 -4.62 2.30 -15.30
N SER A 212 -4.53 2.08 -13.99
CA SER A 212 -3.39 1.44 -13.34
C SER A 212 -3.83 0.17 -12.62
N CYS A 213 -2.87 -0.55 -12.04
CA CYS A 213 -3.14 -1.71 -11.23
C CYS A 213 -2.58 -1.53 -9.82
N PHE A 214 -3.38 -1.89 -8.81
CA PHE A 214 -2.97 -1.94 -7.41
C PHE A 214 -2.54 -3.36 -7.05
N ILE A 215 -1.29 -3.49 -6.58
CA ILE A 215 -0.70 -4.77 -6.19
C ILE A 215 -1.08 -5.07 -4.75
N GLN A 216 -1.53 -6.29 -4.49
CA GLN A 216 -1.80 -6.82 -3.17
C GLN A 216 -1.33 -8.26 -3.09
N PHE A 217 -0.90 -8.69 -1.91
CA PHE A 217 -0.54 -10.08 -1.65
C PHE A 217 -1.51 -10.65 -0.63
N ASN A 218 -2.01 -11.85 -0.90
CA ASN A 218 -2.69 -12.67 0.10
C ASN A 218 -2.04 -14.05 0.12
N ASP A 219 -1.53 -14.45 1.27
CA ASP A 219 -0.74 -15.67 1.46
C ASP A 219 0.43 -15.79 0.46
N SER A 220 0.35 -16.75 -0.48
CA SER A 220 1.36 -17.02 -1.51
C SER A 220 0.91 -16.58 -2.91
N ALA A 221 -0.16 -15.80 -3.00
CA ALA A 221 -0.70 -15.28 -4.24
C ALA A 221 -0.57 -13.76 -4.29
N ALA A 222 -0.14 -13.26 -5.45
CA ALA A 222 -0.16 -11.84 -5.74
C ALA A 222 -1.33 -11.52 -6.66
N TYR A 223 -1.98 -10.43 -6.35
CA TYR A 223 -3.17 -9.93 -7.01
C TYR A 223 -2.92 -8.52 -7.54
N CYS A 224 -3.64 -8.23 -8.61
CA CYS A 224 -3.60 -6.96 -9.29
C CYS A 224 -5.04 -6.54 -9.60
N THR A 225 -5.46 -5.43 -9.02
CA THR A 225 -6.78 -4.87 -9.33
C THR A 225 -6.67 -3.62 -10.17
N MET A 226 -7.33 -3.69 -11.31
CA MET A 226 -7.34 -2.60 -12.29
C MET A 226 -8.26 -1.48 -11.84
N GLU A 227 -7.75 -0.25 -11.94
CA GLU A 227 -8.52 0.98 -11.82
C GLU A 227 -9.48 1.08 -13.01
N ASN A 228 -10.79 1.05 -12.78
CA ASN A 228 -11.79 0.98 -13.85
C ASN A 228 -12.81 2.12 -13.78
N GLN A 229 -13.07 2.79 -14.92
CA GLN A 229 -13.98 3.92 -15.02
C GLN A 229 -15.47 3.54 -15.03
N THR A 230 -15.86 2.30 -15.35
CA THR A 230 -17.27 1.90 -15.32
C THR A 230 -17.42 0.38 -15.37
N LEU A 231 -18.08 -0.24 -14.38
CA LEU A 231 -18.55 -1.62 -14.49
C LEU A 231 -20.01 -1.69 -14.09
N THR A 232 -20.89 -1.60 -15.08
CA THR A 232 -22.28 -1.97 -14.86
C THR A 232 -22.40 -3.49 -14.89
N GLY A 233 -22.64 -4.11 -13.73
CA GLY A 233 -23.02 -5.52 -13.62
C GLY A 233 -21.95 -6.58 -13.94
N ILE A 234 -20.65 -6.22 -13.97
CA ILE A 234 -19.56 -7.17 -14.25
C ILE A 234 -18.52 -7.12 -13.13
N ALA A 235 -18.10 -8.29 -12.64
CA ALA A 235 -17.04 -8.43 -11.64
C ALA A 235 -15.79 -7.62 -12.02
N MET A 236 -15.15 -7.00 -11.02
CA MET A 236 -13.92 -6.27 -11.26
C MET A 236 -12.82 -7.22 -11.75
N PRO A 237 -12.06 -6.87 -12.81
CA PRO A 237 -11.01 -7.74 -13.31
C PRO A 237 -9.87 -7.81 -12.28
N LEU A 238 -9.93 -8.85 -11.46
CA LEU A 238 -8.87 -9.27 -10.58
C LEU A 238 -7.89 -10.08 -11.41
N HIS A 239 -6.63 -9.66 -11.47
CA HIS A 239 -5.57 -10.46 -12.06
C HIS A 239 -4.80 -11.15 -10.95
N GLN A 240 -4.41 -12.40 -11.18
CA GLN A 240 -3.57 -13.15 -10.27
C GLN A 240 -2.27 -13.51 -10.98
N TYR A 241 -1.16 -13.29 -10.30
CA TYR A 241 0.14 -13.74 -10.77
C TYR A 241 0.28 -15.23 -10.55
N VAL A 242 0.70 -15.94 -11.60
CA VAL A 242 0.92 -17.40 -11.60
C VAL A 242 2.43 -17.66 -11.71
N PRO A 243 3.11 -17.96 -10.59
CA PRO A 243 4.56 -18.11 -10.57
C PRO A 243 5.09 -19.25 -11.46
N SER A 244 4.31 -20.32 -11.63
CA SER A 244 4.73 -21.52 -12.39
C SER A 244 4.98 -21.25 -13.87
N ASN A 245 4.34 -20.23 -14.44
CA ASN A 245 4.54 -19.80 -15.82
C ASN A 245 4.99 -18.33 -15.94
N GLY A 246 5.20 -17.66 -14.81
CA GLY A 246 5.65 -16.28 -14.74
C GLY A 246 4.69 -15.25 -15.34
N ALA A 247 3.39 -15.56 -15.43
CA ALA A 247 2.39 -14.75 -16.13
C ALA A 247 1.26 -14.24 -15.21
N TRP A 248 0.61 -13.17 -15.64
CA TRP A 248 -0.64 -12.69 -15.04
C TRP A 248 -1.83 -13.28 -15.78
N ASN A 249 -2.75 -13.88 -15.03
CA ASN A 249 -4.00 -14.41 -15.56
C ASN A 249 -5.18 -13.64 -14.97
N VAL A 250 -6.25 -13.51 -15.76
CA VAL A 250 -7.53 -13.03 -15.25
C VAL A 250 -8.07 -14.05 -14.25
N ASN A 251 -8.30 -13.63 -13.02
CA ASN A 251 -8.97 -14.39 -11.99
C ASN A 251 -10.48 -14.12 -12.09
N GLN A 252 -11.24 -15.15 -12.42
CA GLN A 252 -12.70 -15.07 -12.59
C GLN A 252 -13.44 -14.95 -11.24
N ASP A 253 -12.77 -15.25 -10.13
CA ASP A 253 -13.27 -15.16 -8.76
C ASP A 253 -12.85 -13.83 -8.13
N GLY A 254 -13.23 -12.74 -8.80
CA GLY A 254 -13.10 -11.35 -8.35
C GLY A 254 -14.36 -10.84 -7.63
N PRO A 255 -14.26 -9.74 -6.87
CA PRO A 255 -15.42 -9.13 -6.22
C PRO A 255 -16.41 -8.60 -7.27
N GLY A 256 -17.67 -8.45 -6.85
CA GLY A 256 -18.72 -7.89 -7.71
C GLY A 256 -18.37 -6.49 -8.21
N GLY A 257 -18.91 -6.10 -9.38
CA GLY A 257 -18.71 -4.76 -9.93
C GLY A 257 -19.51 -3.69 -9.19
N TYR A 258 -18.95 -2.49 -9.08
CA TYR A 258 -19.65 -1.31 -8.55
C TYR A 258 -20.06 -0.35 -9.69
N ASP A 259 -21.30 0.12 -9.64
CA ASP A 259 -22.01 0.84 -10.72
C ASP A 259 -21.61 2.31 -10.95
N THR A 260 -20.43 2.77 -10.50
CA THR A 260 -20.09 4.20 -10.57
C THR A 260 -19.17 4.57 -11.73
N PRO A 261 -19.56 5.57 -12.56
CA PRO A 261 -18.63 6.25 -13.45
C PRO A 261 -17.56 6.94 -12.61
N LEU A 262 -16.28 6.57 -12.80
CA LEU A 262 -15.21 7.31 -12.16
C LEU A 262 -15.09 8.69 -12.82
N PRO A 263 -14.90 9.77 -12.03
CA PRO A 263 -14.49 11.05 -12.60
C PRO A 263 -13.17 10.86 -13.36
N VAL A 264 -12.98 11.64 -14.43
CA VAL A 264 -11.76 11.68 -15.24
C VAL A 264 -10.54 11.66 -14.32
N MET A 265 -9.75 10.58 -14.39
CA MET A 265 -8.58 10.33 -13.56
C MET A 265 -7.62 11.53 -13.61
N PRO A 266 -7.53 12.36 -12.54
CA PRO A 266 -6.66 13.53 -12.55
C PRO A 266 -5.18 13.15 -12.37
N PRO A 267 -4.26 14.10 -12.60
CA PRO A 267 -2.81 13.91 -12.51
C PRO A 267 -2.25 13.30 -11.24
N ASN A 268 -2.82 13.70 -10.11
CA ASN A 268 -2.30 13.36 -8.80
C ASN A 268 -3.40 12.60 -8.06
N TYR A 269 -3.31 11.28 -8.17
CA TYR A 269 -3.93 10.29 -7.28
C TYR A 269 -5.24 10.78 -6.64
N ASN A 270 -6.35 10.65 -7.37
CA ASN A 270 -7.67 10.78 -6.75
C ASN A 270 -7.90 9.51 -5.93
N PRO A 271 -8.22 9.59 -4.64
CA PRO A 271 -8.35 8.43 -3.78
C PRO A 271 -9.17 7.29 -4.37
N ARG A 272 -8.71 6.07 -4.07
CA ARG A 272 -9.15 4.81 -4.64
C ARG A 272 -10.67 4.71 -4.58
N SER A 273 -11.34 4.83 -5.72
CA SER A 273 -12.77 4.55 -5.85
C SER A 273 -13.10 3.08 -5.61
N PHE A 274 -12.08 2.23 -5.80
CA PHE A 274 -12.06 0.83 -5.44
C PHE A 274 -10.66 0.42 -5.02
N PHE A 275 -10.55 -0.41 -3.98
CA PHE A 275 -9.28 -1.05 -3.65
C PHE A 275 -9.47 -2.41 -2.98
N LEU A 276 -8.46 -3.26 -3.15
CA LEU A 276 -8.30 -4.47 -2.34
C LEU A 276 -7.40 -4.21 -1.16
N PHE A 277 -7.70 -4.90 -0.07
CA PHE A 277 -6.89 -4.97 1.12
C PHE A 277 -6.80 -6.41 1.58
N SER A 278 -5.59 -6.93 1.77
CA SER A 278 -5.39 -8.24 2.39
C SER A 278 -5.07 -8.06 3.87
N ALA A 279 -5.97 -8.52 4.73
CA ALA A 279 -5.77 -8.51 6.17
C ALA A 279 -4.85 -9.65 6.63
N LYS A 280 -4.27 -9.50 7.84
CA LYS A 280 -3.30 -10.43 8.44
C LYS A 280 -3.84 -11.83 8.70
N ASN A 281 -5.15 -11.99 8.77
CA ASN A 281 -5.87 -13.26 8.92
C ASN A 281 -6.12 -13.98 7.57
N SER A 282 -5.45 -13.55 6.50
CA SER A 282 -5.61 -14.06 5.13
C SER A 282 -7.00 -13.82 4.52
N VAL A 283 -7.77 -12.89 5.10
CA VAL A 283 -9.04 -12.43 4.55
C VAL A 283 -8.77 -11.26 3.62
N MET A 284 -9.33 -11.30 2.42
CA MET A 284 -9.30 -10.16 1.51
C MET A 284 -10.60 -9.37 1.64
N TYR A 285 -10.45 -8.06 1.64
CA TYR A 285 -11.54 -7.12 1.57
C TYR A 285 -11.46 -6.35 0.26
N SER A 286 -12.59 -6.06 -0.33
CA SER A 286 -12.71 -5.13 -1.42
C SER A 286 -13.61 -3.99 -1.01
N PHE A 287 -13.15 -2.76 -1.20
CA PHE A 287 -13.94 -1.57 -0.89
C PHE A 287 -14.21 -0.82 -2.17
N GLY A 288 -15.43 -0.31 -2.35
CA GLY A 288 -15.79 0.48 -3.53
C GLY A 288 -16.98 1.39 -3.29
N LEU A 289 -17.25 2.31 -4.24
CA LEU A 289 -18.46 3.15 -4.22
C LEU A 289 -19.53 2.64 -5.17
N PHE A 290 -20.77 2.56 -4.70
CA PHE A 290 -21.95 2.28 -5.52
C PHE A 290 -22.86 3.53 -5.60
N ASN A 291 -23.40 3.80 -6.79
CA ASN A 291 -24.29 4.90 -7.17
C ASN A 291 -23.66 6.31 -7.41
N SER A 292 -24.25 7.00 -8.39
CA SER A 292 -23.85 8.23 -9.10
C SER A 292 -23.14 9.32 -8.29
N ALA A 293 -22.17 9.97 -8.94
CA ALA A 293 -21.44 11.17 -8.51
C ALA A 293 -22.32 12.35 -8.04
N THR A 294 -23.64 12.31 -8.26
CA THR A 294 -24.60 13.35 -7.86
C THR A 294 -25.26 13.14 -6.49
N THR A 295 -25.33 11.91 -5.98
CA THR A 295 -25.94 11.63 -4.65
C THR A 295 -24.93 11.12 -3.63
N GLY A 296 -23.65 11.10 -4.00
CA GLY A 296 -22.53 10.83 -3.10
C GLY A 296 -22.52 9.40 -2.56
N GLY A 297 -22.33 8.44 -3.48
CA GLY A 297 -22.49 6.99 -3.32
C GLY A 297 -22.15 6.35 -1.96
N THR A 298 -22.82 5.22 -1.71
CA THR A 298 -22.61 4.38 -0.52
C THR A 298 -21.33 3.58 -0.70
N VAL A 299 -20.48 3.46 0.33
CA VAL A 299 -19.32 2.54 0.27
C VAL A 299 -19.82 1.13 0.48
N TYR A 300 -19.34 0.21 -0.33
CA TYR A 300 -19.56 -1.21 -0.20
C TYR A 300 -18.25 -1.87 0.20
N ALA A 301 -18.39 -2.92 0.99
CA ALA A 301 -17.29 -3.82 1.33
C ALA A 301 -17.71 -5.23 0.95
N ASP A 302 -16.90 -5.92 0.15
CA ASP A 302 -17.01 -7.37 -0.01
C ASP A 302 -15.85 -8.03 0.72
N ARG A 303 -16.08 -9.28 1.15
CA ARG A 303 -15.08 -10.06 1.89
C ARG A 303 -14.88 -11.41 1.24
N LYS A 304 -13.63 -11.82 1.08
CA LYS A 304 -13.24 -13.17 0.66
C LYS A 304 -12.42 -13.86 1.73
N PHE A 305 -12.90 -15.03 2.12
CA PHE A 305 -12.29 -15.86 3.15
C PHE A 305 -11.17 -16.73 2.56
N SER A 306 -10.19 -17.09 3.39
CA SER A 306 -9.06 -17.95 3.02
C SER A 306 -9.43 -19.42 2.75
N ASN A 307 -10.65 -19.83 3.12
CA ASN A 307 -11.14 -21.20 2.94
C ASN A 307 -11.66 -21.49 1.52
N GLY A 308 -11.41 -20.61 0.55
CA GLY A 308 -11.83 -20.78 -0.85
C GLY A 308 -13.32 -20.57 -1.08
N GLN A 309 -14.05 -20.05 -0.11
CA GLN A 309 -15.42 -19.59 -0.33
C GLN A 309 -15.43 -18.42 -1.33
N PRO A 310 -16.49 -18.29 -2.15
CA PRO A 310 -16.64 -17.15 -3.04
C PRO A 310 -16.69 -15.86 -2.22
N TRP A 311 -16.52 -14.73 -2.90
CA TRP A 311 -16.74 -13.42 -2.30
C TRP A 311 -18.11 -13.38 -1.62
N ASN A 312 -18.12 -13.18 -0.31
CA ASN A 312 -19.34 -12.89 0.43
C ASN A 312 -19.67 -11.42 0.15
N VAL A 313 -20.60 -11.22 -0.79
CA VAL A 313 -21.11 -9.92 -1.16
C VAL A 313 -22.09 -9.49 -0.08
N SER A 314 -21.65 -8.67 0.87
CA SER A 314 -22.62 -8.08 1.79
C SER A 314 -23.36 -6.99 1.04
N ALA A 315 -24.66 -7.21 0.78
CA ALA A 315 -25.56 -6.17 0.32
C ALA A 315 -25.78 -5.04 1.35
N GLU A 316 -25.10 -5.11 2.50
CA GLU A 316 -25.10 -4.10 3.55
C GLU A 316 -24.16 -2.97 3.13
N GLY A 317 -24.68 -2.04 2.33
CA GLY A 317 -23.97 -0.80 2.04
C GLY A 317 -23.58 -0.12 3.36
N LEU A 318 -22.28 0.16 3.54
CA LEU A 318 -21.77 0.94 4.65
C LEU A 318 -22.30 2.36 4.46
N THR A 319 -23.36 2.71 5.18
CA THR A 319 -24.01 4.01 5.05
C THR A 319 -23.23 5.05 5.84
N PHE A 320 -22.76 6.08 5.13
CA PHE A 320 -22.17 7.28 5.72
C PHE A 320 -23.26 8.32 5.91
N SER A 321 -23.15 9.13 6.96
CA SER A 321 -24.07 10.26 7.15
C SER A 321 -23.85 11.38 6.12
N ALA A 322 -22.71 11.36 5.41
CA ALA A 322 -22.35 12.36 4.43
C ALA A 322 -22.26 11.72 3.03
N PRO A 323 -23.13 12.09 2.08
CA PRO A 323 -23.00 11.64 0.71
C PRO A 323 -21.67 12.13 0.10
N GLY A 324 -20.92 11.21 -0.52
CA GLY A 324 -19.75 11.53 -1.35
C GLY A 324 -18.40 11.29 -0.69
N VAL A 325 -18.39 10.51 0.39
CA VAL A 325 -17.17 10.12 1.12
C VAL A 325 -16.66 8.78 0.61
N ARG A 326 -15.39 8.72 0.19
CA ARG A 326 -14.69 7.49 -0.18
C ARG A 326 -13.83 6.99 0.97
N MET A 327 -13.79 5.68 1.17
CA MET A 327 -12.71 5.05 1.93
C MET A 327 -11.57 4.76 0.97
N ASN A 328 -10.35 5.10 1.37
CA ASN A 328 -9.21 5.20 0.45
C ASN A 328 -8.08 4.26 0.84
N ALA A 329 -7.98 3.98 2.14
CA ALA A 329 -6.91 3.22 2.73
C ALA A 329 -7.41 2.41 3.92
N ALA A 330 -6.69 1.33 4.21
CA ALA A 330 -7.01 0.40 5.25
C ALA A 330 -5.73 -0.09 5.93
N ALA A 331 -5.82 -0.38 7.22
CA ALA A 331 -4.77 -1.05 7.98
C ALA A 331 -5.42 -1.89 9.08
N ASP A 332 -4.77 -2.98 9.45
CA ASP A 332 -5.31 -3.92 10.42
C ASP A 332 -4.33 -4.34 11.52
N THR A 333 -4.94 -4.65 12.65
CA THR A 333 -4.37 -5.46 13.72
C THR A 333 -5.00 -6.85 13.65
N ASN A 334 -4.59 -7.75 14.53
CA ASN A 334 -5.22 -9.07 14.65
C ASN A 334 -6.69 -9.00 15.14
N SER A 335 -7.16 -7.85 15.63
CA SER A 335 -8.48 -7.67 16.22
C SER A 335 -9.32 -6.56 15.59
N LYS A 336 -8.71 -5.68 14.78
CA LYS A 336 -9.39 -4.50 14.24
C LYS A 336 -8.90 -4.16 12.84
N LEU A 337 -9.84 -3.94 11.92
CA LEU A 337 -9.60 -3.34 10.61
C LEU A 337 -10.06 -1.89 10.67
N VAL A 338 -9.16 -0.96 10.37
CA VAL A 338 -9.43 0.48 10.35
C VAL A 338 -9.39 0.97 8.91
N LEU A 339 -10.37 1.78 8.54
CA LEU A 339 -10.43 2.46 7.24
C LEU A 339 -10.38 3.97 7.46
N VAL A 340 -9.71 4.66 6.55
CA VAL A 340 -9.70 6.13 6.49
C VAL A 340 -10.04 6.59 5.07
N GLY A 341 -10.63 7.77 4.97
CA GLY A 341 -11.22 8.24 3.73
C GLY A 341 -11.21 9.75 3.52
N ASP A 342 -11.99 10.18 2.55
CA ASP A 342 -12.16 11.59 2.22
C ASP A 342 -12.79 12.37 3.39
N GLN A 343 -12.53 13.68 3.42
CA GLN A 343 -13.16 14.60 4.37
C GLN A 343 -13.03 14.15 5.83
N CYS A 344 -11.86 13.64 6.23
CA CYS A 344 -11.57 13.24 7.61
C CYS A 344 -12.40 12.06 8.14
N ASN A 345 -13.05 11.30 7.28
CA ASN A 345 -13.86 10.17 7.69
C ASN A 345 -12.98 8.96 7.99
N TRP A 346 -13.44 8.15 8.93
CA TRP A 346 -12.80 6.90 9.29
C TRP A 346 -13.84 5.94 9.88
N MET A 347 -13.53 4.66 9.86
CA MET A 347 -14.38 3.66 10.47
C MET A 347 -13.54 2.45 10.84
N TYR A 348 -14.13 1.54 11.60
CA TYR A 348 -13.48 0.28 11.88
C TYR A 348 -14.48 -0.87 11.98
N SER A 349 -13.96 -2.07 11.80
CA SER A 349 -14.64 -3.31 12.12
C SER A 349 -13.78 -4.13 13.08
N THR A 350 -14.46 -4.83 13.99
CA THR A 350 -13.87 -5.85 14.85
C THR A 350 -14.23 -7.26 14.37
N ASP A 351 -15.08 -7.39 13.34
CA ASP A 351 -15.38 -8.68 12.71
C ASP A 351 -14.28 -9.04 11.70
N LEU A 352 -13.16 -9.49 12.25
CA LEU A 352 -12.07 -10.13 11.50
C LEU A 352 -12.22 -11.66 11.48
N THR A 353 -13.37 -12.20 11.86
CA THR A 353 -13.51 -13.65 12.00
C THR A 353 -13.78 -14.30 10.65
N ASN A 354 -13.16 -15.47 10.41
CA ASN A 354 -13.44 -16.32 9.25
C ASN A 354 -14.74 -17.14 9.46
N SER A 355 -15.80 -16.49 9.97
CA SER A 355 -17.01 -17.16 10.46
C SER A 355 -18.06 -17.39 9.36
N GLY A 356 -17.81 -16.97 8.13
CA GLY A 356 -18.75 -17.10 7.01
C GLY A 356 -20.00 -16.22 7.13
N GLN A 357 -20.16 -15.49 8.24
CA GLN A 357 -21.29 -14.58 8.46
C GLN A 357 -21.16 -13.32 7.60
N PRO A 358 -22.25 -12.56 7.37
CA PRO A 358 -22.17 -11.22 6.79
C PRO A 358 -21.22 -10.32 7.59
N LEU A 359 -20.70 -9.27 6.95
CA LEU A 359 -19.85 -8.27 7.60
C LEU A 359 -20.64 -7.52 8.69
N GLN A 360 -20.61 -8.02 9.93
CA GLN A 360 -21.28 -7.37 11.06
C GLN A 360 -20.28 -6.48 11.82
N ASN A 361 -20.78 -5.59 12.68
CA ASN A 361 -19.99 -4.74 13.58
C ASN A 361 -19.09 -3.67 12.93
N TRP A 362 -19.55 -3.09 11.81
CA TRP A 362 -18.98 -1.84 11.33
C TRP A 362 -19.43 -0.68 12.22
N ILE A 363 -18.46 0.04 12.76
CA ILE A 363 -18.71 1.26 13.55
C ILE A 363 -18.32 2.45 12.67
N THR A 364 -19.33 3.07 12.07
CA THR A 364 -19.17 4.29 11.26
C THR A 364 -18.93 5.49 12.18
N GLN A 365 -17.85 6.25 11.93
CA GLN A 365 -17.52 7.47 12.64
C GLN A 365 -17.31 8.61 11.65
N THR A 366 -17.93 9.75 11.91
CA THR A 366 -18.19 10.74 10.85
C THR A 366 -17.15 11.86 10.75
N SER A 367 -16.22 11.96 11.71
CA SER A 367 -15.00 12.77 11.53
C SER A 367 -13.94 12.52 12.61
N MET A 368 -12.67 12.59 12.21
CA MET A 368 -11.55 12.80 13.14
C MET A 368 -11.67 14.19 13.77
N LYS A 369 -11.38 14.29 15.07
CA LYS A 369 -11.43 15.56 15.80
C LYS A 369 -10.44 16.55 15.20
N ASP A 370 -10.83 17.83 15.13
CA ASP A 370 -10.00 18.94 14.65
C ASP A 370 -9.54 18.82 13.18
N CYS A 371 -10.19 17.95 12.39
CA CYS A 371 -9.90 17.77 10.98
C CYS A 371 -10.97 18.45 10.12
N GLN A 372 -10.55 19.28 9.15
CA GLN A 372 -11.49 20.17 8.45
C GLN A 372 -11.80 19.75 6.99
N ARG A 373 -10.88 19.09 6.27
CA ARG A 373 -11.11 18.62 4.88
C ARG A 373 -9.92 17.84 4.31
N THR A 374 -9.46 16.83 5.04
CA THR A 374 -8.32 16.01 4.61
C THR A 374 -8.80 14.79 3.86
N ASP A 375 -8.21 14.54 2.69
CA ASP A 375 -8.42 13.34 1.91
C ASP A 375 -7.24 12.40 2.14
N TRP A 376 -7.48 11.34 2.90
CA TRP A 376 -6.46 10.33 3.23
C TRP A 376 -6.12 9.50 2.00
N ALA A 377 -4.84 9.22 1.79
CA ALA A 377 -4.32 8.49 0.63
C ALA A 377 -3.87 7.06 1.00
N ASP A 378 -3.30 6.90 2.19
CA ASP A 378 -2.77 5.63 2.68
C ASP A 378 -2.79 5.55 4.22
N LEU A 379 -2.72 4.33 4.75
CA LEU A 379 -2.81 4.03 6.18
C LEU A 379 -1.95 2.80 6.50
N THR A 380 -1.17 2.90 7.58
CA THR A 380 -0.39 1.77 8.09
C THR A 380 -0.59 1.62 9.60
N TYR A 381 -0.27 0.44 10.13
CA TYR A 381 -0.25 0.16 11.55
C TYR A 381 1.14 -0.33 11.95
N ASN A 382 1.76 0.31 12.94
CA ASN A 382 3.03 -0.13 13.49
C ASN A 382 2.78 -0.93 14.78
N SER A 383 3.11 -2.23 14.75
CA SER A 383 2.87 -3.14 15.87
C SER A 383 3.78 -2.91 17.07
N LYS A 384 4.99 -2.37 16.87
CA LYS A 384 5.95 -2.03 17.94
C LYS A 384 5.47 -0.83 18.75
N LEU A 385 4.97 0.21 18.08
CA LEU A 385 4.48 1.45 18.69
C LEU A 385 2.99 1.42 19.03
N ASN A 386 2.30 0.35 18.63
CA ASN A 386 0.86 0.16 18.75
C ASN A 386 0.07 1.39 18.30
N ARG A 387 0.23 1.79 17.04
CA ARG A 387 -0.49 2.96 16.50
C ARG A 387 -0.73 2.87 15.01
N TYR A 388 -1.83 3.48 14.60
CA TYR A 388 -2.13 3.74 13.21
C TYR A 388 -1.52 5.07 12.78
N VAL A 389 -1.01 5.13 11.56
CA VAL A 389 -0.54 6.35 10.91
C VAL A 389 -1.14 6.42 9.52
N GLY A 390 -1.94 7.46 9.27
CA GLY A 390 -2.52 7.75 7.96
C GLY A 390 -1.88 9.00 7.36
N VAL A 391 -1.80 9.05 6.04
CA VAL A 391 -1.21 10.17 5.31
C VAL A 391 -2.14 10.64 4.20
N GLY A 392 -2.09 11.91 3.85
CA GLY A 392 -2.95 12.47 2.82
C GLY A 392 -2.68 13.93 2.53
N VAL A 393 -3.72 14.63 2.08
CA VAL A 393 -3.66 16.04 1.71
C VAL A 393 -4.88 16.77 2.24
N GLN A 394 -4.68 17.99 2.76
CA GLN A 394 -5.80 18.90 2.95
C GLN A 394 -5.97 19.74 1.69
N SER A 395 -7.22 19.87 1.24
CA SER A 395 -7.60 20.74 0.12
C SER A 395 -7.46 22.23 0.50
N SER A 396 -6.22 22.72 0.61
CA SER A 396 -5.84 24.12 0.77
C SER A 396 -5.17 24.66 -0.50
N ASN A 397 -5.02 25.99 -0.61
CA ASN A 397 -4.24 26.61 -1.67
C ASN A 397 -3.06 27.39 -1.04
N PRO A 398 -1.80 26.89 -1.13
CA PRO A 398 -1.38 25.65 -1.78
C PRO A 398 -1.79 24.39 -1.01
N PRO A 399 -1.85 23.20 -1.66
CA PRO A 399 -2.12 21.93 -0.99
C PRO A 399 -0.99 21.60 -0.02
N LYS A 400 -1.35 21.00 1.12
CA LYS A 400 -0.40 20.64 2.18
C LYS A 400 -0.53 19.18 2.56
N GLY A 401 0.59 18.54 2.86
CA GLY A 401 0.63 17.14 3.29
C GLY A 401 0.20 17.01 4.74
N TYR A 402 -0.70 16.08 5.03
CA TYR A 402 -1.25 15.86 6.38
C TYR A 402 -1.01 14.44 6.84
N ILE A 403 -0.91 14.31 8.16
CA ILE A 403 -0.72 13.04 8.86
C ILE A 403 -1.77 12.94 9.95
N THR A 404 -2.29 11.73 10.16
CA THR A 404 -3.12 11.38 11.29
C THR A 404 -2.51 10.21 12.03
N VAL A 405 -2.55 10.23 13.36
CA VAL A 405 -1.93 9.22 14.20
C VAL A 405 -2.80 8.92 15.43
N THR A 406 -2.80 7.67 15.87
CA THR A 406 -3.49 7.25 17.10
C THR A 406 -2.50 6.91 18.22
N ALA A 407 -3.00 6.85 19.45
CA ALA A 407 -2.24 6.30 20.60
C ALA A 407 -2.60 4.83 20.89
N GLY A 408 -3.08 4.10 19.88
CA GLY A 408 -3.63 2.75 20.03
C GLY A 408 -4.77 2.46 19.07
N ASP A 409 -5.60 1.50 19.46
CA ASP A 409 -6.82 1.12 18.77
C ASP A 409 -7.88 2.22 18.89
N PRO A 410 -8.23 2.94 17.80
CA PRO A 410 -9.19 4.04 17.89
C PRO A 410 -10.61 3.52 18.13
N ILE A 411 -11.37 4.23 18.96
CA ILE A 411 -12.79 3.99 19.24
C ILE A 411 -13.65 5.23 18.98
N GLY A 412 -13.06 6.42 18.95
CA GLY A 412 -13.73 7.69 18.69
C GLY A 412 -12.85 8.70 17.95
N GLY A 413 -13.46 9.73 17.36
CA GLY A 413 -12.76 10.73 16.55
C GLY A 413 -11.67 11.50 17.32
N SER A 414 -11.77 11.58 18.65
CA SER A 414 -10.78 12.22 19.53
C SER A 414 -9.49 11.43 19.72
N ASP A 415 -9.46 10.16 19.33
CA ASP A 415 -8.26 9.31 19.44
C ASP A 415 -7.25 9.59 18.34
N TRP A 416 -7.66 10.36 17.32
CA TRP A 416 -6.85 10.77 16.20
C TRP A 416 -6.25 12.15 16.45
N LEU A 417 -4.92 12.22 16.37
CA LEU A 417 -4.18 13.47 16.25
C LEU A 417 -3.94 13.75 14.77
N VAL A 418 -4.51 14.85 14.27
CA VAL A 418 -4.32 15.31 12.89
C VAL A 418 -3.37 16.49 12.86
N THR A 419 -2.30 16.40 12.05
CA THR A 419 -1.29 17.45 11.94
C THR A 419 -0.85 17.68 10.50
N SER A 420 -0.49 18.92 10.18
CA SER A 420 0.12 19.28 8.90
C SER A 420 1.62 19.06 8.93
N THR A 421 2.21 18.73 7.79
CA THR A 421 3.66 18.65 7.59
C THR A 421 4.20 19.91 6.90
N ALA A 422 5.52 19.97 6.75
CA ALA A 422 6.18 20.98 5.92
C ALA A 422 6.10 20.68 4.40
N LEU A 423 5.49 19.57 3.98
CA LEU A 423 5.33 19.22 2.57
C LEU A 423 4.30 20.12 1.88
N ASN A 424 4.70 20.72 0.76
CA ASN A 424 3.79 21.41 -0.15
C ASN A 424 3.33 20.41 -1.24
N GLY A 425 2.27 19.67 -0.96
CA GLY A 425 1.75 18.63 -1.85
C GLY A 425 1.06 17.52 -1.09
N ARG A 426 0.65 16.46 -1.81
CA ARG A 426 0.06 15.25 -1.22
C ARG A 426 1.14 14.29 -0.74
N ILE A 427 0.92 13.67 0.42
CA ILE A 427 1.61 12.44 0.81
C ILE A 427 0.77 11.27 0.30
N ASN A 428 1.37 10.40 -0.53
CA ASN A 428 0.65 9.36 -1.26
C ASN A 428 0.68 8.00 -0.56
N ALA A 429 1.81 7.67 0.08
CA ALA A 429 2.04 6.35 0.66
C ALA A 429 2.75 6.46 2.01
N VAL A 430 2.45 5.52 2.89
CA VAL A 430 3.11 5.34 4.19
C VAL A 430 3.23 3.87 4.52
N ILE A 431 4.41 3.48 4.99
CA ILE A 431 4.67 2.13 5.46
C ILE A 431 5.28 2.18 6.86
N SER A 432 4.97 1.16 7.66
CA SER A 432 5.66 0.85 8.90
C SER A 432 6.69 -0.25 8.66
N LYS A 433 7.74 -0.26 9.48
CA LYS A 433 8.68 -1.40 9.53
C LYS A 433 8.04 -2.67 10.13
N HIS A 434 6.99 -2.52 10.95
CA HIS A 434 6.44 -3.52 11.89
C HIS A 434 4.94 -3.70 11.81
#